data_AF-A0A858R6Y2-F1
#
_entry.id   AF-A0A858R6Y2-F1
#
_cell.length_a   1.000
_cell.length_b   1.000
_cell.length_c   1.000
_cell.angle_alpha   90.00
_cell.angle_beta   90.00
_cell.angle_gamma   90.00
#
_symmetry.space_group_name_H-M   'P 1'
#
loop_
_entity.id
_entity.type
_entity.pdbx_description
1 polymer ?
#
loop_
_entity_poly.entity_id
_entity_poly.type
_entity_poly.pdbx_seq_one_letter_code
_entity_poly.pdbx_strand_id
1 'polypeptide(L)'
;MTGRICMADLLEPVLNAAEAGEPELARAVTLVAEAMAVLGITVARANGQALPGISDEKAVLYLLQRYRQALASHSQLEEALALRDLARRIERLERARLP
;
A
#
# COMPACT_ATOMS: atom_id res chain seq x y z
N MET A 1 8.64 25.19 2.88
CA MET A 1 9.21 23.87 3.19
C MET A 1 8.63 22.87 2.22
N THR A 2 9.39 22.44 1.22
CA THR A 2 8.94 21.39 0.28
C THR A 2 9.18 20.05 0.97
N GLY A 3 8.23 19.64 1.82
CA GLY A 3 8.29 18.34 2.48
C GLY A 3 8.29 17.25 1.41
N ARG A 4 9.38 16.50 1.32
CA ARG A 4 9.42 15.29 0.49
C ARG A 4 8.58 14.24 1.21
N ILE A 5 7.37 13.97 0.71
CA ILE A 5 6.59 12.82 1.16
C ILE A 5 7.36 11.58 0.69
N CYS A 6 7.82 10.76 1.63
CA CYS A 6 8.42 9.47 1.30
C CYS A 6 7.34 8.37 1.29
N MET A 7 7.61 7.24 0.65
CA MET A 7 6.65 6.14 0.59
C MET A 7 6.22 5.65 1.98
N ALA A 8 7.08 5.77 2.98
CA ALA A 8 6.76 5.39 4.36
C ALA A 8 5.69 6.30 4.96
N ASP A 9 5.76 7.62 4.74
CA ASP A 9 4.74 8.58 5.22
C ASP A 9 3.38 8.28 4.60
N LEU A 10 3.36 7.94 3.31
CA LEU A 10 2.12 7.59 2.62
C LEU A 10 1.54 6.25 3.10
N LEU A 11 2.38 5.30 3.51
CA LEU A 11 1.96 3.99 4.02
C LEU A 11 1.68 3.97 5.53
N GLU A 12 2.07 5.02 6.27
CA GLU A 12 1.96 5.09 7.72
C GLU A 12 0.59 4.64 8.26
N PRO A 13 -0.57 5.04 7.70
CA PRO A 13 -1.87 4.58 8.19
C PRO A 13 -2.01 3.06 8.17
N VAL A 14 -1.53 2.42 7.10
CA VAL A 14 -1.61 0.95 6.89
C VAL A 14 -0.58 0.23 7.76
N LEU A 15 0.59 0.82 7.98
CA LEU A 15 1.62 0.29 8.89
C LEU A 15 1.14 0.32 10.35
N ASN A 16 0.51 1.43 10.78
CA ASN A 16 -0.04 1.56 12.12
C ASN A 16 -1.26 0.64 12.35
N ALA A 17 -2.00 0.33 11.30
CA ALA A 17 -3.12 -0.62 11.34
C ALA A 17 -2.69 -2.09 11.18
N ALA A 18 -1.38 -2.40 11.15
CA ALA A 18 -0.89 -3.73 10.81
C ALA A 18 -1.34 -4.85 11.76
N GLU A 19 -1.66 -4.51 13.02
CA GLU A 19 -2.16 -5.42 14.05
C GLU A 19 -3.63 -5.15 14.42
N ALA A 20 -4.25 -4.11 13.84
CA ALA A 20 -5.63 -3.73 14.13
C ALA A 20 -6.65 -4.75 13.58
N GLY A 21 -7.94 -4.55 13.84
CA GLY A 21 -9.01 -5.34 13.25
C GLY A 21 -9.16 -5.13 11.73
N GLU A 22 -9.99 -5.96 11.09
CA GLU A 22 -10.30 -5.81 9.66
C GLU A 22 -10.97 -4.47 9.30
N PRO A 23 -11.94 -3.94 10.06
CA PRO A 23 -12.55 -2.64 9.75
C PRO A 23 -11.55 -1.48 9.81
N GLU A 24 -10.67 -1.48 10.80
CA GLU A 24 -9.63 -0.46 10.97
C GLU A 24 -8.60 -0.53 9.85
N LEU A 25 -8.17 -1.75 9.49
CA LEU A 25 -7.25 -1.96 8.36
C LEU A 25 -7.88 -1.53 7.03
N ALA A 26 -9.16 -1.84 6.80
CA ALA A 26 -9.87 -1.42 5.60
C ALA A 26 -9.94 0.11 5.50
N ARG A 27 -10.23 0.80 6.61
CA ARG A 27 -10.22 2.26 6.67
C ARG A 27 -8.84 2.84 6.38
N ALA A 28 -7.78 2.24 6.92
CA ALA A 28 -6.41 2.67 6.65
C ALA A 28 -6.05 2.51 5.17
N VAL A 29 -6.44 1.40 4.54
CA VAL A 29 -6.25 1.17 3.10
C VAL A 29 -6.95 2.24 2.27
N THR A 30 -8.21 2.55 2.55
CA THR A 30 -8.94 3.62 1.86
C THR A 30 -8.24 4.97 2.01
N LEU A 31 -7.80 5.34 3.22
CA LEU A 31 -7.08 6.60 3.45
C LEU A 31 -5.81 6.72 2.60
N VAL A 32 -5.03 5.63 2.48
CA VAL A 32 -3.83 5.63 1.65
C VAL A 32 -4.17 5.70 0.16
N ALA A 33 -5.19 4.99 -0.30
CA ALA A 33 -5.63 5.06 -1.69
C ALA A 33 -6.15 6.47 -2.07
N GLU A 34 -6.91 7.11 -1.18
CA GLU A 34 -7.36 8.49 -1.34
C GLU A 34 -6.17 9.45 -1.37
N ALA A 35 -5.20 9.30 -0.48
CA ALA A 35 -3.98 10.11 -0.48
C ALA A 35 -3.18 9.93 -1.78
N MET A 36 -3.06 8.70 -2.29
CA MET A 36 -2.46 8.44 -3.61
C MET A 36 -3.21 9.20 -4.72
N ALA A 37 -4.53 9.18 -4.72
CA ALA A 37 -5.35 9.88 -5.70
C ALA A 37 -5.17 11.40 -5.63
N VAL A 38 -5.19 11.98 -4.42
CA VAL A 38 -4.97 13.41 -4.18
C VAL A 38 -3.57 13.86 -4.64
N LEU A 39 -2.56 13.02 -4.44
CA LEU A 39 -1.18 13.29 -4.85
C LEU A 39 -0.90 12.97 -6.32
N GLY A 40 -1.88 12.45 -7.07
CA GLY A 40 -1.72 12.07 -8.48
C GLY A 40 -0.81 10.85 -8.69
N ILE A 41 -0.68 9.99 -7.68
CA ILE A 41 0.12 8.77 -7.75
C ILE A 41 -0.69 7.68 -8.45
N THR A 42 -0.26 7.31 -9.65
CA THR A 42 -0.93 6.27 -10.45
C THR A 42 -0.14 4.98 -10.48
N VAL A 43 -0.83 3.85 -10.35
CA VAL A 43 -0.25 2.54 -10.68
C VAL A 43 -0.27 2.36 -12.19
N ALA A 44 0.89 2.06 -12.76
CA ALA A 44 1.06 1.84 -14.20
C ALA A 44 1.54 0.42 -14.49
N ARG A 45 1.17 -0.07 -15.67
CA ARG A 45 1.77 -1.26 -16.30
C ARG A 45 3.25 -0.99 -16.61
N ALA A 46 3.98 -2.05 -16.92
CA ALA A 46 5.39 -1.96 -17.31
C ALA A 46 5.63 -1.07 -18.54
N ASN A 47 4.62 -0.90 -19.40
CA ASN A 47 4.66 0.00 -20.56
C ASN A 47 4.32 1.47 -20.23
N GLY A 48 4.15 1.83 -18.95
CA GLY A 48 3.84 3.19 -18.50
C GLY A 48 2.36 3.59 -18.56
N GLN A 49 1.47 2.73 -19.06
CA GLN A 49 0.03 3.02 -19.08
C GLN A 49 -0.59 2.84 -17.70
N ALA A 50 -1.38 3.80 -17.25
CA ALA A 50 -2.18 3.68 -16.03
C ALA A 50 -3.05 2.41 -16.07
N LEU A 51 -3.12 1.70 -14.96
CA LEU A 51 -3.90 0.47 -14.86
C LEU A 51 -5.35 0.84 -14.50
N PRO A 52 -6.34 0.67 -15.41
CA PRO A 52 -7.72 1.07 -15.15
C PRO A 52 -8.41 0.07 -14.22
N GLY A 53 -9.37 0.56 -13.43
CA GLY A 53 -10.27 -0.28 -12.64
C GLY A 53 -9.61 -1.06 -11.51
N ILE A 54 -8.47 -0.60 -10.99
CA ILE A 54 -7.87 -1.19 -9.79
C ILE A 54 -8.65 -0.77 -8.55
N SER A 55 -8.78 -1.68 -7.59
CA SER A 55 -9.34 -1.34 -6.28
C SER A 55 -8.32 -0.61 -5.41
N ASP A 56 -8.80 0.05 -4.36
CA ASP A 56 -7.98 0.69 -3.33
C ASP A 56 -6.97 -0.29 -2.75
N GLU A 57 -7.41 -1.51 -2.43
CA GLU A 57 -6.57 -2.57 -1.88
C GLU A 57 -5.43 -2.92 -2.84
N LYS A 58 -5.72 -3.06 -4.14
CA LYS A 58 -4.69 -3.31 -5.16
C LYS A 58 -3.72 -2.15 -5.29
N ALA A 59 -4.20 -0.91 -5.29
CA ALA A 59 -3.34 0.27 -5.38
C ALA A 59 -2.36 0.34 -4.20
N VAL A 60 -2.86 0.13 -2.99
CA VAL A 60 -2.04 0.09 -1.76
C VAL A 60 -1.09 -1.09 -1.76
N LEU A 61 -1.50 -2.28 -2.24
CA LEU A 61 -0.62 -3.45 -2.37
C LEU A 61 0.56 -3.17 -3.32
N TYR A 62 0.34 -2.48 -4.44
CA TYR A 62 1.43 -2.07 -5.34
C TYR A 62 2.40 -1.11 -4.64
N LEU A 63 1.89 -0.13 -3.89
CA LEU A 63 2.72 0.80 -3.11
C LEU A 63 3.51 0.05 -2.03
N LEU A 64 2.87 -0.85 -1.29
CA LEU A 64 3.49 -1.67 -0.25
C LEU A 64 4.56 -2.60 -0.83
N GLN A 65 4.32 -3.18 -2.01
CA GLN A 65 5.31 -3.98 -2.72
C GLN A 65 6.55 -3.15 -3.09
N ARG A 66 6.35 -1.93 -3.62
CA ARG A 66 7.46 -1.01 -3.93
C ARG A 66 8.25 -0.63 -2.68
N TYR A 67 7.57 -0.37 -1.57
CA TYR A 67 8.21 -0.07 -0.31
C TYR A 67 9.02 -1.27 0.22
N ARG A 68 8.50 -2.49 0.15
CA ARG A 68 9.23 -3.72 0.49
C ARG A 68 10.47 -3.93 -0.37
N GLN A 69 10.37 -3.67 -1.67
CA GLN A 69 11.53 -3.75 -2.58
C GLN A 69 12.59 -2.71 -2.21
N ALA A 70 12.17 -1.49 -1.85
CA ALA A 70 13.08 -0.46 -1.37
C ALA A 70 13.76 -0.87 -0.06
N LEU A 71 13.04 -1.41 0.92
CA LEU A 71 13.65 -1.92 2.17
C LEU A 71 14.68 -3.03 1.88
N ALA A 72 14.32 -4.00 1.03
CA ALA A 72 15.23 -5.08 0.64
C ALA A 72 16.49 -4.56 -0.07
N SER A 73 16.38 -3.54 -0.94
CA SER A 73 17.55 -2.94 -1.60
C SER A 73 18.46 -2.16 -0.64
N HIS A 74 17.96 -1.78 0.54
CA HIS A 74 18.72 -1.12 1.60
C HIS A 74 19.13 -2.09 2.73
N SER A 75 19.14 -3.40 2.46
CA SER A 75 19.51 -4.45 3.42
C SER A 75 18.60 -4.58 4.66
N GLN A 76 17.40 -4.00 4.62
CA GLN A 76 16.38 -4.08 5.69
C GLN A 76 15.43 -5.27 5.43
N LEU A 77 15.99 -6.48 5.44
CA LEU A 77 15.26 -7.69 5.04
C LEU A 77 14.20 -8.11 6.06
N GLU A 78 14.48 -7.94 7.36
CA GLU A 78 13.54 -8.30 8.43
C GLU A 78 12.27 -7.46 8.34
N GLU A 79 12.41 -6.16 8.15
CA GLU A 79 11.30 -5.23 7.93
C GLU A 79 10.55 -5.56 6.63
N ALA A 80 11.25 -5.86 5.54
CA ALA A 80 10.63 -6.25 4.28
C ALA A 80 9.82 -7.55 4.40
N LEU A 81 10.25 -8.49 5.26
CA LEU A 81 9.56 -9.74 5.55
C LEU A 81 8.36 -9.54 6.47
N ALA A 82 8.45 -8.67 7.48
CA ALA A 82 7.34 -8.34 8.38
C ALA A 82 6.12 -7.80 7.61
N LEU A 83 6.36 -7.02 6.54
CA LEU A 83 5.31 -6.49 5.68
C LEU A 83 4.60 -7.54 4.80
N ARG A 84 5.09 -8.79 4.76
CA ARG A 84 4.46 -9.86 3.97
C ARG A 84 3.10 -10.25 4.53
N ASP A 85 2.97 -10.32 5.85
CA ASP A 85 1.72 -10.75 6.46
C ASP A 85 0.67 -9.63 6.40
N LEU A 86 1.09 -8.38 6.52
CA LEU A 86 0.25 -7.21 6.24
C LEU A 86 -0.31 -7.23 4.81
N ALA A 87 0.53 -7.50 3.80
CA ALA A 87 0.08 -7.62 2.42
C ALA A 87 -0.99 -8.70 2.26
N ARG A 88 -0.79 -9.88 2.86
CA ARG A 88 -1.78 -10.98 2.83
C ARG A 88 -3.11 -10.60 3.49
N ARG A 89 -3.06 -9.80 4.56
CA ARG A 89 -4.28 -9.31 5.21
C ARG A 89 -5.07 -8.38 4.27
N ILE A 90 -4.40 -7.46 3.58
CA ILE A 90 -5.03 -6.56 2.62
C ILE A 90 -5.59 -7.34 1.41
N GLU A 91 -4.89 -8.37 0.93
CA GLU A 91 -5.41 -9.27 -0.11
C GLU A 91 -6.70 -9.99 0.32
N ARG A 92 -6.84 -10.35 1.60
CA ARG A 92 -8.09 -10.95 2.11
C ARG A 92 -9.24 -9.94 2.11
N LEU A 93 -8.98 -8.68 2.46
CA LEU A 93 -9.98 -7.61 2.37
C LEU A 93 -10.46 -7.42 0.92
N GLU A 94 -9.53 -7.40 -0.04
CA GLU A 94 -9.87 -7.30 -1.47
C GLU A 94 -10.82 -8.43 -1.90
N ARG A 95 -10.48 -9.67 -1.54
CA ARG A 95 -11.28 -10.85 -1.90
C ARG A 95 -12.64 -10.87 -1.22
N ALA A 96 -12.73 -10.43 0.04
CA ALA A 96 -14.00 -10.36 0.77
C ALA A 96 -14.95 -9.30 0.20
N ARG A 97 -14.42 -8.33 -0.56
CA ARG A 97 -15.18 -7.24 -1.19
C ARG A 97 -15.69 -7.59 -2.60
N LEU A 98 -15.11 -8.62 -3.23
CA LEU A 98 -15.56 -9.14 -4.51
C LEU A 98 -16.74 -10.12 -4.28
N PRO A 99 -17.84 -10.00 -5.06
CA PRO A 99 -18.99 -10.90 -4.95
C PRO A 99 -18.69 -12.33 -5.41
#